data_AF-A0AAV5FE08-F1
#
_entry.id   AF-A0AAV5FE08-F1
#
_cell.length_a   1.000
_cell.length_b   1.000
_cell.length_c   1.000
_cell.angle_alpha   90.00
_cell.angle_beta   90.00
_cell.angle_gamma   90.00
#
_symmetry.space_group_name_H-M   'P 1'
#
loop_
_entity.id
_entity.type
_entity.pdbx_description
1 polymer ?
#
loop_
_entity_poly.entity_id
_entity_poly.type
_entity_poly.pdbx_seq_one_letter_code
_entity_poly.pdbx_strand_id
1 'polypeptide(L)'
;MEAGELGGALLFLLAAAAAVSVAVSVGVVDFSRPLAANAGLDFQAAVSWLIGVLDGSSTAAADAYGAWVAVRAGLIAPVLQAAVWACLVMSVMLVVEAVYNSVVSLGVKAIGWRPEWWFKWEPLPGGGDDEEKGSADYPMVLVQIPMYNELEVYKLSIAAACELQWPKDRIVVQVLDDSTDPIAKNLVELECENWAKKGVNIKYVTRTSRKGFKAGALKKGMEWDYAMQSEYVAIFDADFQPESDFLLRTVPFLMHNPEVALVQARWSFVNGTRSLLTRVQKMFFDYHFKVEQEAGSATFAFFSFNGTAGVWRTKAINDAGGWKDRTTVEDMDLAVRATLKGWKFIYAGDIRVKSELPSTYKAYCRQQFRWSSGGGANLINLPEIGFSIFLCLCASYNLAFPGTTKYYPYLYLQALAFLLLGLNFTGTCVCCQ
;
A
#
# COMPACT_ATOMS: atom_id res chain seq x y z
N MET A 1 2.15 -27.79 -4.03
CA MET A 1 1.11 -27.24 -3.15
C MET A 1 1.24 -27.91 -1.81
N GLU A 2 1.69 -27.19 -0.78
CA GLU A 2 1.64 -27.71 0.58
C GLU A 2 0.21 -27.54 1.11
N ALA A 3 -0.31 -28.56 1.79
CA ALA A 3 -1.71 -28.62 2.22
C ALA A 3 -2.16 -27.46 3.13
N GLY A 4 -1.23 -26.68 3.70
CA GLY A 4 -1.52 -25.48 4.48
C GLY A 4 -1.92 -24.25 3.65
N GLU A 5 -1.57 -24.20 2.36
CA GLU A 5 -1.77 -23.02 1.49
C GLU A 5 -3.22 -22.89 1.00
N LEU A 6 -3.89 -24.00 0.76
CA LEU A 6 -5.33 -24.06 0.49
C LEU A 6 -6.15 -23.75 1.75
N GLY A 7 -5.66 -24.14 2.92
CA GLY A 7 -6.38 -24.04 4.19
C GLY A 7 -6.70 -22.59 4.59
N GLY A 8 -5.75 -21.67 4.43
CA GLY A 8 -5.93 -20.26 4.83
C GLY A 8 -6.92 -19.50 3.97
N ALA A 9 -6.80 -19.61 2.64
CA ALA A 9 -7.73 -18.98 1.70
C ALA A 9 -9.14 -19.58 1.81
N LEU A 10 -9.23 -20.91 1.98
CA LEU A 10 -10.50 -21.60 2.16
C LEU A 10 -11.16 -21.24 3.50
N LEU A 11 -10.41 -21.10 4.60
CA LEU A 11 -10.97 -20.66 5.89
C LEU A 11 -11.51 -19.23 5.82
N PHE A 12 -10.80 -18.32 5.15
CA PHE A 12 -11.24 -16.93 5.01
C PHE A 12 -12.49 -16.81 4.14
N LEU A 13 -12.53 -17.55 3.02
CA LEU A 13 -13.71 -17.64 2.16
C LEU A 13 -14.90 -18.30 2.86
N LEU A 14 -14.68 -19.36 3.63
CA LEU A 14 -15.74 -20.03 4.41
C LEU A 14 -16.26 -19.14 5.53
N ALA A 15 -15.40 -18.38 6.21
CA ALA A 15 -15.82 -17.43 7.24
C ALA A 15 -16.63 -16.25 6.66
N ALA A 16 -16.19 -15.70 5.51
CA ALA A 16 -16.91 -14.64 4.81
C ALA A 16 -18.24 -15.16 4.23
N ALA A 17 -18.25 -16.35 3.61
CA ALA A 17 -19.47 -16.98 3.10
C ALA A 17 -20.44 -17.38 4.22
N ALA A 18 -19.94 -17.82 5.39
CA ALA A 18 -20.78 -18.09 6.55
C ALA A 18 -21.38 -16.80 7.12
N ALA A 19 -20.64 -15.69 7.18
CA ALA A 19 -21.17 -14.40 7.61
C ALA A 19 -22.27 -13.88 6.65
N VAL A 20 -22.09 -14.04 5.35
CA VAL A 20 -23.08 -13.67 4.32
C VAL A 20 -24.28 -14.62 4.33
N SER A 21 -24.06 -15.94 4.44
CA SER A 21 -25.13 -16.94 4.47
C SER A 21 -25.98 -16.83 5.75
N VAL A 22 -25.38 -16.50 6.89
CA VAL A 22 -26.11 -16.17 8.13
C VAL A 22 -26.89 -14.86 7.98
N ALA A 23 -26.33 -13.84 7.30
CA ALA A 23 -27.08 -12.62 7.00
C ALA A 23 -28.26 -12.87 6.05
N VAL A 24 -28.17 -13.83 5.13
CA VAL A 24 -29.26 -14.16 4.19
C VAL A 24 -30.31 -15.10 4.81
N SER A 25 -29.89 -16.10 5.60
CA SER A 25 -30.76 -17.15 6.14
C SER A 25 -31.61 -16.73 7.35
N VAL A 26 -31.23 -15.65 8.04
CA VAL A 26 -31.96 -15.15 9.22
C VAL A 26 -33.13 -14.21 8.84
N GLY A 27 -33.46 -14.09 7.54
CA GLY A 27 -34.57 -13.25 7.09
C GLY A 27 -34.31 -11.77 7.42
N VAL A 28 -33.12 -11.29 7.05
CA VAL A 28 -32.72 -9.91 7.30
C VAL A 28 -33.64 -8.99 6.50
N VAL A 29 -34.39 -8.22 7.29
CA VAL A 29 -35.42 -7.23 6.99
C VAL A 29 -36.87 -7.72 6.84
N ASP A 30 -37.58 -7.72 7.97
CA ASP A 30 -39.04 -7.65 8.01
C ASP A 30 -39.47 -6.18 7.98
N PHE A 31 -39.90 -5.70 6.81
CA PHE A 31 -40.41 -4.34 6.56
C PHE A 31 -41.91 -4.20 6.86
N SER A 32 -42.58 -5.21 7.42
CA SER A 32 -44.04 -5.19 7.59
C SER A 32 -44.53 -4.33 8.76
N ARG A 33 -43.63 -3.75 9.55
CA ARG A 33 -43.98 -2.72 10.55
C ARG A 33 -43.46 -1.35 10.12
N PRO A 34 -44.26 -0.56 9.37
CA PRO A 34 -44.00 0.87 9.32
C PRO A 34 -44.02 1.37 10.77
N LEU A 35 -42.97 2.10 11.19
CA LEU A 35 -43.12 3.04 12.30
C LEU A 35 -44.34 3.89 11.93
N ALA A 36 -45.38 3.84 12.79
CA ALA A 36 -46.71 4.38 12.52
C ALA A 36 -46.63 5.65 11.66
N ALA A 37 -47.20 5.57 10.46
CA ALA A 37 -47.07 6.52 9.36
C ALA A 37 -47.72 7.89 9.60
N ASN A 38 -47.84 8.35 10.85
CA ASN A 38 -48.51 9.60 11.21
C ASN A 38 -47.69 10.55 12.12
N ALA A 39 -46.41 10.29 12.38
CA ALA A 39 -45.55 11.30 13.00
C ALA A 39 -44.89 12.14 11.89
N GLY A 40 -45.68 12.97 11.21
CA GLY A 40 -45.12 14.05 10.41
C GLY A 40 -44.19 14.89 11.29
N LEU A 41 -42.96 15.12 10.83
CA LEU A 41 -42.06 16.06 11.46
C LEU A 41 -42.68 17.45 11.35
N ASP A 42 -43.36 17.90 12.40
CA ASP A 42 -43.77 19.28 12.53
C ASP A 42 -42.53 20.12 12.86
N PHE A 43 -41.80 20.48 11.79
CA PHE A 43 -40.62 21.32 11.86
C PHE A 43 -40.93 22.66 12.53
N GLN A 44 -42.16 23.14 12.41
CA GLN A 44 -42.63 24.38 13.01
C GLN A 44 -42.76 24.22 14.53
N ALA A 45 -43.31 23.09 15.01
CA ALA A 45 -43.32 22.75 16.43
C ALA A 45 -41.91 22.57 17.01
N ALA A 46 -40.98 21.96 16.26
CA ALA A 46 -39.59 21.79 16.69
C ALA A 46 -38.83 23.14 16.80
N VAL A 47 -39.06 24.07 15.88
CA VAL A 47 -38.48 25.42 15.90
C VAL A 47 -39.12 26.28 17.00
N SER A 48 -40.45 26.24 17.16
CA SER A 48 -41.15 26.95 18.24
C SER A 48 -40.74 26.46 19.63
N TRP A 49 -40.44 25.17 19.78
CA TRP A 49 -39.88 24.61 21.02
C TRP A 49 -38.47 25.15 21.31
N LEU A 50 -37.59 25.22 20.30
CA LEU A 50 -36.24 25.76 20.45
C LEU A 50 -36.25 27.22 20.91
N ILE A 51 -37.17 28.02 20.35
CA ILE A 51 -37.40 29.41 20.75
C ILE A 51 -37.91 29.49 22.19
N GLY A 52 -38.89 28.67 22.58
CA GLY A 52 -39.43 28.64 23.96
C GLY A 52 -38.43 28.16 25.03
N VAL A 53 -37.46 27.32 24.66
CA VAL A 53 -36.34 26.92 25.54
C VAL A 53 -35.33 28.05 25.71
N LEU A 54 -35.03 28.79 24.64
CA LEU A 54 -34.12 29.95 24.68
C LEU A 54 -34.73 31.13 25.46
N ASP A 55 -36.05 31.30 25.41
CA ASP A 55 -36.79 32.36 26.10
C ASP A 55 -37.22 31.98 27.54
N GLY A 56 -36.86 30.78 28.02
CA GLY A 56 -37.05 30.35 29.41
C GLY A 56 -38.49 30.09 29.84
N SER A 57 -39.43 29.93 28.90
CA SER A 57 -40.87 29.83 29.19
C SER A 57 -41.40 28.40 29.37
N SER A 58 -40.57 27.35 29.19
CA SER A 58 -41.03 25.96 29.29
C SER A 58 -40.64 25.28 30.61
N THR A 59 -41.63 24.84 31.39
CA THR A 59 -41.46 23.99 32.58
C THR A 59 -41.96 22.56 32.31
N ALA A 60 -41.10 21.62 31.91
CA ALA A 60 -41.26 20.18 32.18
C ALA A 60 -40.18 19.31 31.51
N ALA A 61 -39.51 18.46 32.28
CA ALA A 61 -38.62 17.42 31.76
C ALA A 61 -39.31 16.43 30.79
N ALA A 62 -40.65 16.36 30.79
CA ALA A 62 -41.46 15.53 29.88
C ALA A 62 -41.45 16.04 28.42
N ASP A 63 -41.50 17.36 28.21
CA ASP A 63 -41.47 17.97 26.87
C ASP A 63 -40.07 17.91 26.26
N ALA A 64 -39.03 18.06 27.09
CA ALA A 64 -37.64 17.84 26.68
C ALA A 64 -37.37 16.38 26.29
N TYR A 65 -37.95 15.41 27.01
CA TYR A 65 -37.85 13.99 26.66
C TYR A 65 -38.60 13.66 25.36
N GLY A 66 -39.81 14.21 25.15
CA GLY A 66 -40.57 14.05 23.92
C GLY A 66 -39.87 14.64 22.69
N ALA A 67 -39.34 15.86 22.82
CA ALA A 67 -38.52 16.51 21.80
C ALA A 67 -37.23 15.71 21.50
N TRP A 68 -36.55 15.21 22.54
CA TRP A 68 -35.39 14.33 22.37
C TRP A 68 -35.74 13.03 21.65
N VAL A 69 -36.86 12.39 21.98
CA VAL A 69 -37.33 11.17 21.29
C VAL A 69 -37.67 11.47 19.82
N ALA A 70 -38.28 12.62 19.53
CA ALA A 70 -38.59 13.05 18.16
C ALA A 70 -37.31 13.33 17.34
N VAL A 71 -36.34 14.04 17.91
CA VAL A 71 -35.02 14.27 17.27
C VAL A 71 -34.26 12.95 17.09
N ARG A 72 -34.29 12.07 18.10
CA ARG A 72 -33.65 10.75 18.03
C ARG A 72 -34.26 9.89 16.92
N ALA A 73 -35.58 9.83 16.82
CA ALA A 73 -36.28 9.01 15.85
C ALA A 73 -36.27 9.61 14.44
N GLY A 74 -36.39 10.93 14.32
CA GLY A 74 -36.50 11.64 13.04
C GLY A 74 -35.17 12.02 12.39
N LEU A 75 -34.09 12.18 13.17
CA LEU A 75 -32.80 12.65 12.66
C LEU A 75 -31.64 11.71 13.00
N ILE A 76 -31.45 11.37 14.27
CA ILE A 76 -30.25 10.62 14.70
C ILE A 76 -30.30 9.17 14.22
N ALA A 77 -31.40 8.45 14.48
CA ALA A 77 -31.58 7.06 14.06
C ALA A 77 -31.43 6.84 12.54
N PRO A 78 -32.06 7.62 11.64
CA PRO A 78 -31.89 7.42 10.21
C PRO A 78 -30.47 7.73 9.73
N VAL A 79 -29.79 8.73 10.29
CA VAL A 79 -28.38 9.04 9.96
C VAL A 79 -27.44 7.91 10.41
N LEU A 80 -27.61 7.41 11.64
CA LEU A 80 -26.85 6.25 12.14
C LEU A 80 -27.11 5.02 11.26
N GLN A 81 -28.37 4.77 10.90
CA GLN A 81 -28.76 3.64 10.06
C GLN A 81 -28.15 3.75 8.66
N ALA A 82 -28.16 4.94 8.05
CA ALA A 82 -27.52 5.18 6.76
C ALA A 82 -26.00 4.94 6.81
N ALA A 83 -25.33 5.38 7.88
CA ALA A 83 -23.90 5.13 8.08
C ALA A 83 -23.58 3.64 8.27
N VAL A 84 -24.39 2.91 9.03
CA VAL A 84 -24.24 1.46 9.19
C VAL A 84 -24.46 0.75 7.84
N TRP A 85 -25.45 1.16 7.05
CA TRP A 85 -25.63 0.66 5.69
C TRP A 85 -24.42 0.93 4.81
N ALA A 86 -23.86 2.14 4.85
CA ALA A 86 -22.65 2.47 4.11
C ALA A 86 -21.46 1.59 4.52
N CYS A 87 -21.26 1.38 5.82
CA CYS A 87 -20.27 0.46 6.38
C CYS A 87 -20.42 -0.96 5.83
N LEU A 88 -21.65 -1.50 5.85
CA LEU A 88 -21.93 -2.84 5.38
C LEU A 88 -21.68 -2.95 3.87
N VAL A 89 -22.11 -1.97 3.09
CA VAL A 89 -21.86 -1.91 1.65
C VAL A 89 -20.36 -1.87 1.36
N MET A 90 -19.58 -1.02 2.03
CA MET A 90 -18.13 -0.99 1.87
C MET A 90 -17.46 -2.31 2.26
N SER A 91 -17.91 -2.94 3.35
CA SER A 91 -17.37 -4.23 3.79
C SER A 91 -17.66 -5.34 2.78
N VAL A 92 -18.88 -5.39 2.23
CA VAL A 92 -19.25 -6.32 1.16
C VAL A 92 -18.42 -6.04 -0.09
N MET A 93 -18.24 -4.77 -0.47
CA MET A 93 -17.43 -4.38 -1.61
C MET A 93 -15.98 -4.86 -1.50
N LEU A 94 -15.35 -4.70 -0.33
CA LEU A 94 -13.98 -5.20 -0.07
C LEU A 94 -13.90 -6.73 -0.15
N VAL A 95 -14.91 -7.45 0.36
CA VAL A 95 -14.97 -8.91 0.23
C VAL A 95 -15.13 -9.33 -1.23
N VAL A 96 -16.00 -8.65 -1.99
CA VAL A 96 -16.19 -8.91 -3.42
C VAL A 96 -14.89 -8.67 -4.20
N GLU A 97 -14.18 -7.58 -3.90
CA GLU A 97 -12.88 -7.28 -4.51
C GLU A 97 -11.83 -8.34 -4.17
N ALA A 98 -11.72 -8.74 -2.90
CA ALA A 98 -10.80 -9.80 -2.48
C ALA A 98 -11.10 -11.14 -3.15
N VAL A 99 -12.40 -11.49 -3.26
CA VAL A 99 -12.85 -12.70 -3.97
C VAL A 99 -12.52 -12.59 -5.46
N TYR A 100 -12.82 -11.45 -6.09
CA TYR A 100 -12.50 -11.21 -7.50
C TYR A 100 -11.00 -11.37 -7.77
N ASN A 101 -10.14 -10.68 -7.01
CA ASN A 101 -8.68 -10.78 -7.16
C ASN A 101 -8.19 -12.21 -6.94
N SER A 102 -8.76 -12.92 -5.97
CA SER A 102 -8.44 -14.33 -5.71
C SER A 102 -8.82 -15.24 -6.87
N VAL A 103 -10.02 -15.08 -7.43
CA VAL A 103 -10.50 -15.86 -8.59
C VAL A 103 -9.63 -15.59 -9.82
N VAL A 104 -9.33 -14.33 -10.11
CA VAL A 104 -8.46 -13.94 -11.24
C VAL A 104 -7.07 -14.54 -11.05
N SER A 105 -6.46 -14.37 -9.88
CA SER A 105 -5.11 -14.91 -9.58
C SER A 105 -5.06 -16.44 -9.67
N LEU A 106 -6.10 -17.14 -9.21
CA LEU A 106 -6.19 -18.58 -9.35
C LEU A 106 -6.37 -19.00 -10.82
N GLY A 107 -7.17 -18.27 -11.59
CA GLY A 107 -7.32 -18.49 -13.03
C GLY A 107 -6.02 -18.30 -13.80
N VAL A 108 -5.29 -17.21 -13.53
CA VAL A 108 -3.95 -16.93 -14.06
C VAL A 108 -3.01 -18.11 -13.81
N LYS A 109 -2.95 -18.62 -12.57
CA LYS A 109 -2.10 -19.76 -12.20
C LYS A 109 -2.56 -21.07 -12.84
N ALA A 110 -3.87 -21.32 -12.91
CA ALA A 110 -4.42 -22.54 -13.48
C ALA A 110 -4.14 -22.66 -14.99
N ILE A 111 -4.18 -21.54 -15.70
CA ILE A 111 -3.87 -21.47 -17.14
C ILE A 111 -2.36 -21.43 -17.38
N GLY A 112 -1.55 -21.19 -16.34
CA GLY A 112 -0.13 -20.94 -16.48
C GLY A 112 0.14 -19.64 -17.23
N TRP A 113 -0.77 -18.67 -17.10
CA TRP A 113 -0.66 -17.36 -17.74
C TRP A 113 0.63 -16.69 -17.29
N ARG A 114 1.33 -16.10 -18.25
CA ARG A 114 2.54 -15.34 -17.98
C ARG A 114 2.45 -13.96 -18.65
N PRO A 115 3.07 -12.92 -18.07
CA PRO A 115 3.07 -11.58 -18.65
C PRO A 115 3.53 -11.54 -20.12
N GLU A 116 4.43 -12.46 -20.51
CA GLU A 116 4.98 -12.58 -21.87
C GLU A 116 3.93 -12.89 -22.95
N TRP A 117 2.73 -13.37 -22.58
CA TRP A 117 1.66 -13.65 -23.55
C TRP A 117 1.00 -12.38 -24.10
N TRP A 118 1.00 -11.31 -23.31
CA TRP A 118 0.36 -10.03 -23.65
C TRP A 118 1.36 -8.91 -23.85
N PHE A 119 2.48 -8.96 -23.12
CA PHE A 119 3.58 -8.03 -23.29
C PHE A 119 4.70 -8.73 -24.01
N LYS A 120 5.17 -8.13 -25.09
CA LYS A 120 6.27 -8.70 -25.86
C LYS A 120 7.51 -8.78 -24.98
N TRP A 121 8.07 -9.98 -24.84
CA TRP A 121 9.30 -10.21 -24.12
C TRP A 121 10.21 -11.09 -24.99
N GLU A 122 11.35 -10.54 -25.37
CA GLU A 122 12.39 -11.25 -26.10
C GLU A 122 13.73 -10.90 -25.46
N PRO A 123 14.63 -11.88 -25.24
CA PRO A 123 15.97 -11.61 -24.74
C PRO A 123 16.68 -10.60 -25.64
N LEU A 124 17.47 -9.71 -25.03
CA LEU A 124 18.25 -8.77 -25.83
C LEU A 124 19.32 -9.50 -26.63
N PRO A 125 19.53 -9.13 -27.91
CA PRO A 125 20.60 -9.68 -28.71
C PRO A 125 21.94 -9.29 -28.04
N GLY A 126 22.68 -10.30 -27.55
CA GLY A 126 23.91 -10.12 -26.76
C GLY A 126 23.85 -10.72 -25.35
N GLY A 127 22.70 -11.25 -24.91
CA GLY A 127 22.56 -11.95 -23.62
C GLY A 127 23.05 -13.41 -23.61
N GLY A 128 23.71 -13.86 -24.67
CA GLY A 128 24.41 -15.13 -24.78
C GLY A 128 25.82 -14.88 -25.32
N ASP A 129 26.70 -15.89 -25.27
CA ASP A 129 28.15 -15.90 -25.53
C ASP A 129 28.65 -15.25 -26.87
N ASP A 130 27.80 -14.56 -27.61
CA ASP A 130 28.12 -13.78 -28.81
C ASP A 130 28.60 -12.36 -28.43
N GLU A 131 29.86 -12.25 -28.02
CA GLU A 131 30.57 -10.96 -27.82
C GLU A 131 30.63 -10.08 -29.10
N GLU A 132 30.26 -10.63 -30.27
CA GLU A 132 30.28 -9.92 -31.55
C GLU A 132 29.15 -8.89 -31.74
N LYS A 133 28.02 -9.02 -31.01
CA LYS A 133 26.97 -7.97 -31.01
C LYS A 133 27.26 -6.98 -29.89
N GLY A 134 27.87 -5.85 -30.26
CA GLY A 134 28.34 -4.84 -29.31
C GLY A 134 27.26 -4.28 -28.37
N SER A 135 27.70 -3.59 -27.30
CA SER A 135 26.87 -2.96 -26.25
C SER A 135 25.89 -1.87 -26.74
N ALA A 136 25.76 -1.66 -28.04
CA ALA A 136 24.97 -0.60 -28.66
C ALA A 136 23.45 -0.81 -28.53
N ASP A 137 23.01 -2.06 -28.50
CA ASP A 137 21.59 -2.42 -28.44
C ASP A 137 21.02 -2.38 -27.02
N TYR A 138 21.88 -2.26 -26.01
CA TYR A 138 21.47 -2.16 -24.61
C TYR A 138 21.15 -0.71 -24.24
N PRO A 139 19.96 -0.43 -23.69
CA PRO A 139 19.59 0.90 -23.25
C PRO A 139 20.41 1.31 -22.01
N MET A 140 20.53 2.62 -21.80
CA MET A 140 21.15 3.15 -20.59
C MET A 140 20.24 2.92 -19.38
N VAL A 141 20.76 2.24 -18.35
CA VAL A 141 20.02 1.94 -17.11
C VAL A 141 20.70 2.62 -15.91
N LEU A 142 19.93 3.38 -15.15
CA LEU A 142 20.31 3.90 -13.84
C LEU A 142 19.79 2.97 -12.76
N VAL A 143 20.65 2.56 -11.82
CA VAL A 143 20.25 1.81 -10.62
C VAL A 143 20.40 2.72 -9.41
N GLN A 144 19.29 3.11 -8.78
CA GLN A 144 19.29 3.99 -7.61
C GLN A 144 19.14 3.20 -6.31
N ILE A 145 20.01 3.51 -5.36
CA ILE A 145 20.01 2.92 -4.00
C ILE A 145 19.97 4.06 -2.97
N PRO A 146 18.79 4.49 -2.51
CA PRO A 146 18.69 5.43 -1.39
C PRO A 146 19.12 4.77 -0.08
N MET A 147 19.99 5.44 0.67
CA MET A 147 20.52 4.95 1.95
C MET A 147 20.38 5.99 3.07
N TYR A 148 20.13 5.50 4.29
CA TYR A 148 20.08 6.34 5.50
C TYR A 148 20.47 5.54 6.75
N ASN A 149 21.71 5.71 7.20
CA ASN A 149 22.30 5.05 8.39
C ASN A 149 22.23 3.50 8.34
N GLU A 150 22.44 2.92 7.15
CA GLU A 150 22.24 1.48 6.87
C GLU A 150 23.52 0.64 7.07
N LEU A 151 24.06 0.66 8.29
CA LEU A 151 25.35 0.04 8.62
C LEU A 151 25.43 -1.48 8.40
N GLU A 152 24.32 -2.19 8.55
CA GLU A 152 24.30 -3.65 8.51
C GLU A 152 24.18 -4.20 7.08
N VAL A 153 23.56 -3.43 6.17
CA VAL A 153 23.11 -3.92 4.86
C VAL A 153 23.81 -3.24 3.67
N TYR A 154 24.50 -2.11 3.87
CA TYR A 154 25.08 -1.33 2.76
C TYR A 154 26.00 -2.16 1.84
N LYS A 155 26.86 -3.03 2.40
CA LYS A 155 27.78 -3.85 1.59
C LYS A 155 27.03 -4.81 0.68
N LEU A 156 26.03 -5.50 1.22
CA LEU A 156 25.26 -6.50 0.47
C LEU A 156 24.43 -5.84 -0.62
N SER A 157 23.82 -4.69 -0.33
CA SER A 157 22.99 -3.96 -1.31
C SER A 157 23.82 -3.35 -2.43
N ILE A 158 24.94 -2.69 -2.11
CA ILE A 158 25.84 -2.12 -3.12
C ILE A 158 26.43 -3.24 -3.97
N ALA A 159 26.88 -4.35 -3.36
CA ALA A 159 27.39 -5.50 -4.10
C ALA A 159 26.34 -6.07 -5.06
N ALA A 160 25.12 -6.34 -4.58
CA ALA A 160 24.05 -6.90 -5.40
C ALA A 160 23.69 -6.01 -6.60
N ALA A 161 23.71 -4.68 -6.42
CA ALA A 161 23.47 -3.74 -7.52
C ALA A 161 24.66 -3.66 -8.50
N CYS A 162 25.89 -3.70 -8.00
CA CYS A 162 27.11 -3.69 -8.82
C CYS A 162 27.34 -4.99 -9.60
N GLU A 163 26.75 -6.10 -9.14
CA GLU A 163 26.84 -7.43 -9.75
C GLU A 163 25.73 -7.73 -10.78
N LEU A 164 24.84 -6.76 -11.04
CA LEU A 164 23.83 -6.87 -12.10
C LEU A 164 24.49 -7.09 -13.46
N GLN A 165 24.02 -8.10 -14.18
CA GLN A 165 24.47 -8.43 -15.52
C GLN A 165 23.92 -7.40 -16.52
N TRP A 166 24.78 -6.45 -16.89
CA TRP A 166 24.51 -5.43 -17.89
C TRP A 166 25.85 -4.93 -18.46
N PRO A 167 25.92 -4.47 -19.72
CA PRO A 167 27.15 -3.87 -20.24
C PRO A 167 27.60 -2.70 -19.37
N LYS A 168 28.89 -2.70 -18.96
CA LYS A 168 29.44 -1.76 -17.96
C LYS A 168 29.36 -0.29 -18.40
N ASP A 169 29.37 -0.05 -19.70
CA ASP A 169 29.20 1.26 -20.33
C ASP A 169 27.73 1.70 -20.41
N ARG A 170 26.78 0.78 -20.20
CA ARG A 170 25.33 1.00 -20.27
C ARG A 170 24.60 0.98 -18.93
N ILE A 171 25.31 0.75 -17.82
CA ILE A 171 24.76 0.79 -16.47
C ILE A 171 25.46 1.87 -15.63
N VAL A 172 24.68 2.58 -14.82
CA VAL A 172 25.18 3.50 -13.81
C VAL A 172 24.54 3.12 -12.47
N VAL A 173 25.36 2.78 -11.47
CA VAL A 173 24.87 2.56 -10.10
C VAL A 173 25.00 3.87 -9.33
N GLN A 174 23.90 4.41 -8.80
CA GLN A 174 23.85 5.65 -8.04
C GLN A 174 23.43 5.36 -6.61
N VAL A 175 24.37 5.54 -5.67
CA VAL A 175 24.12 5.45 -4.24
C VAL A 175 23.78 6.85 -3.73
N LEU A 176 22.55 7.01 -3.24
CA LEU A 176 22.01 8.28 -2.74
C LEU A 176 22.01 8.26 -1.21
N ASP A 177 23.06 8.82 -0.62
CA ASP A 177 23.29 8.72 0.82
C ASP A 177 22.90 10.00 1.56
N ASP A 178 21.86 9.89 2.39
CA ASP A 178 21.36 10.93 3.29
C ASP A 178 21.78 10.68 4.76
N SER A 179 22.70 9.74 5.01
CA SER A 179 23.14 9.37 6.36
C SER A 179 23.66 10.56 7.15
N THR A 180 23.24 10.62 8.41
CA THR A 180 23.70 11.62 9.39
C THR A 180 24.85 11.10 10.24
N ASP A 181 24.95 9.77 10.39
CA ASP A 181 26.07 9.13 11.09
C ASP A 181 27.34 9.19 10.23
N PRO A 182 28.41 9.87 10.69
CA PRO A 182 29.67 9.93 9.96
C PRO A 182 30.29 8.56 9.69
N ILE A 183 30.11 7.59 10.59
CA ILE A 183 30.67 6.25 10.44
C ILE A 183 29.98 5.54 9.27
N ALA A 184 28.65 5.55 9.25
CA ALA A 184 27.88 4.97 8.16
C ALA A 184 28.24 5.61 6.82
N LYS A 185 28.30 6.93 6.79
CA LYS A 185 28.64 7.71 5.60
C LYS A 185 30.02 7.33 5.03
N ASN A 186 31.05 7.31 5.86
CA ASN A 186 32.41 6.98 5.45
C ASN A 186 32.53 5.53 4.93
N LEU A 187 31.80 4.59 5.55
CA LEU A 187 31.81 3.19 5.13
C LEU A 187 31.11 2.98 3.79
N VAL A 188 29.99 3.67 3.55
CA VAL A 188 29.27 3.63 2.26
C VAL A 188 30.12 4.25 1.16
N GLU A 189 30.76 5.39 1.41
CA GLU A 189 31.67 6.06 0.47
C GLU A 189 32.86 5.15 0.11
N LEU A 190 33.51 4.56 1.11
CA LEU A 190 34.64 3.64 0.90
C LEU A 190 34.23 2.41 0.08
N GLU A 191 33.05 1.84 0.31
CA GLU A 191 32.54 0.72 -0.48
C GLU A 191 32.30 1.13 -1.94
N CYS A 192 31.73 2.32 -2.17
CA CYS A 192 31.56 2.85 -3.52
C CYS A 192 32.91 3.04 -4.23
N GLU A 193 33.93 3.56 -3.54
CA GLU A 193 35.29 3.69 -4.09
C GLU A 193 35.90 2.33 -4.45
N ASN A 194 35.69 1.31 -3.63
CA ASN A 194 36.19 -0.04 -3.89
C ASN A 194 35.57 -0.63 -5.15
N TRP A 195 34.27 -0.43 -5.38
CA TRP A 195 33.60 -0.85 -6.62
C TRP A 195 34.03 -0.03 -7.83
N ALA A 196 34.25 1.28 -7.66
CA ALA A 196 34.79 2.13 -8.71
C ALA A 196 36.19 1.66 -9.16
N LYS A 197 37.06 1.28 -8.22
CA LYS A 197 38.39 0.70 -8.51
C LYS A 197 38.33 -0.63 -9.28
N LYS A 198 37.25 -1.39 -9.13
CA LYS A 198 36.97 -2.62 -9.92
C LYS A 198 36.44 -2.33 -11.33
N GLY A 199 36.30 -1.06 -11.70
CA GLY A 199 35.81 -0.64 -13.02
C GLY A 199 34.28 -0.67 -13.14
N VAL A 200 33.54 -0.68 -12.04
CA VAL A 200 32.08 -0.50 -12.05
C VAL A 200 31.76 0.99 -12.10
N ASN A 201 30.80 1.38 -12.93
CA ASN A 201 30.34 2.76 -13.04
C ASN A 201 29.39 3.11 -11.89
N ILE A 202 29.94 3.28 -10.69
CA ILE A 202 29.22 3.67 -9.48
C ILE A 202 29.43 5.16 -9.16
N LYS A 203 28.37 5.82 -8.70
CA LYS A 203 28.34 7.24 -8.31
C LYS A 203 27.80 7.35 -6.89
N TYR A 204 28.62 7.88 -6.00
CA TYR A 204 28.23 8.22 -4.63
C TYR A 204 27.74 9.67 -4.61
N VAL A 205 26.49 9.89 -4.18
CA VAL A 205 25.85 11.20 -4.20
C VAL A 205 25.29 11.50 -2.81
N THR A 206 25.64 12.68 -2.29
CA THR A 206 25.15 13.15 -0.99
C THR A 206 24.39 14.48 -1.11
N ARG A 207 23.65 14.81 -0.06
CA ARG A 207 22.87 16.06 0.03
C ARG A 207 23.16 16.78 1.32
N THR A 208 23.07 18.11 1.29
CA THR A 208 23.24 18.95 2.47
C THR A 208 21.97 19.01 3.33
N SER A 209 20.80 18.73 2.74
CA SER A 209 19.51 18.74 3.42
C SER A 209 18.74 17.47 3.08
N ARG A 210 18.17 16.84 4.12
CA ARG A 210 17.28 15.68 4.02
C ARG A 210 15.82 16.07 3.73
N LYS A 211 15.60 17.26 3.15
CA LYS A 211 14.26 17.70 2.77
C LYS A 211 13.66 16.69 1.79
N GLY A 212 12.44 16.25 2.11
CA GLY A 212 11.68 15.29 1.32
C GLY A 212 12.13 13.84 1.45
N PHE A 213 13.01 13.51 2.40
CA PHE A 213 13.46 12.14 2.69
C PHE A 213 13.85 11.37 1.41
N LYS A 214 13.40 10.11 1.25
CA LYS A 214 13.66 9.24 0.10
C LYS A 214 13.21 9.89 -1.22
N ALA A 215 12.00 10.45 -1.27
CA ALA A 215 11.47 11.12 -2.46
C ALA A 215 12.39 12.27 -2.93
N GLY A 216 12.87 13.08 -1.98
CA GLY A 216 13.82 14.15 -2.27
C GLY A 216 15.18 13.63 -2.76
N ALA A 217 15.65 12.51 -2.20
CA ALA A 217 16.92 11.91 -2.58
C ALA A 217 16.85 11.38 -4.03
N LEU A 218 15.80 10.64 -4.35
CA LEU A 218 15.51 10.15 -5.70
C LEU A 218 15.36 11.31 -6.68
N LYS A 219 14.63 12.38 -6.30
CA LYS A 219 14.50 13.60 -7.11
C LYS A 219 15.86 14.20 -7.47
N LYS A 220 16.71 14.46 -6.47
CA LYS A 220 18.05 15.03 -6.70
C LYS A 220 18.94 14.06 -7.49
N GLY A 221 18.76 12.75 -7.30
CA GLY A 221 19.44 11.73 -8.09
C GLY A 221 19.14 11.83 -9.59
N MET A 222 17.91 12.18 -9.94
CA MET A 222 17.48 12.37 -11.35
C MET A 222 18.00 13.67 -12.00
N GLU A 223 18.55 14.61 -11.22
CA GLU A 223 19.08 15.89 -11.73
C GLU A 223 20.50 15.78 -12.31
N TRP A 224 21.16 14.62 -12.19
CA TRP A 224 22.50 14.40 -12.74
C TRP A 224 22.46 14.09 -14.23
N ASP A 225 23.48 14.53 -14.98
CA ASP A 225 23.56 14.36 -16.44
C ASP A 225 23.41 12.90 -16.90
N TYR A 226 24.05 11.97 -16.19
CA TYR A 226 23.96 10.54 -16.49
C TYR A 226 22.56 9.96 -16.20
N ALA A 227 21.85 10.51 -15.21
CA ALA A 227 20.49 10.10 -14.90
C ALA A 227 19.50 10.60 -15.96
N MET A 228 19.70 11.81 -16.48
CA MET A 228 18.91 12.36 -17.59
C MET A 228 19.12 11.60 -18.90
N GLN A 229 20.30 11.04 -19.12
CA GLN A 229 20.64 10.20 -20.27
C GLN A 229 20.14 8.74 -20.13
N SER A 230 19.71 8.34 -18.94
CA SER A 230 19.26 6.97 -18.69
C SER A 230 17.83 6.78 -19.16
N GLU A 231 17.57 5.75 -19.95
CA GLU A 231 16.23 5.45 -20.47
C GLU A 231 15.34 4.76 -19.42
N TYR A 232 15.98 4.00 -18.53
CA TYR A 232 15.33 3.24 -17.47
C TYR A 232 15.98 3.49 -16.12
N VAL A 233 15.19 3.45 -15.05
CA VAL A 233 15.62 3.63 -13.67
C VAL A 233 15.14 2.45 -12.82
N ALA A 234 16.06 1.62 -12.34
CA ALA A 234 15.79 0.59 -11.36
C ALA A 234 15.99 1.17 -9.94
N ILE A 235 15.08 0.85 -9.02
CA ILE A 235 15.12 1.39 -7.65
C ILE A 235 15.15 0.23 -6.66
N PHE A 236 16.14 0.25 -5.78
CA PHE A 236 16.29 -0.72 -4.70
C PHE A 236 16.52 -0.03 -3.36
N ASP A 237 15.72 -0.36 -2.37
CA ASP A 237 16.01 0.02 -0.98
C ASP A 237 17.28 -0.69 -0.48
N ALA A 238 17.92 -0.14 0.54
CA ALA A 238 19.22 -0.58 1.04
C ALA A 238 19.23 -2.01 1.62
N ASP A 239 18.08 -2.60 1.94
CA ASP A 239 17.95 -3.98 2.39
C ASP A 239 17.61 -4.96 1.26
N PHE A 240 17.45 -4.48 0.03
CA PHE A 240 17.11 -5.30 -1.14
C PHE A 240 18.34 -5.79 -1.89
N GLN A 241 18.30 -7.06 -2.26
CA GLN A 241 19.34 -7.77 -2.99
C GLN A 241 18.73 -8.39 -4.26
N PRO A 242 18.79 -7.70 -5.41
CA PRO A 242 18.40 -8.29 -6.69
C PRO A 242 19.34 -9.42 -7.11
N GLU A 243 18.80 -10.40 -7.83
CA GLU A 243 19.61 -11.40 -8.51
C GLU A 243 20.30 -10.76 -9.73
N SER A 244 21.47 -11.28 -10.12
CA SER A 244 22.29 -10.69 -11.18
C SER A 244 21.58 -10.59 -12.54
N ASP A 245 20.60 -11.46 -12.81
CA ASP A 245 19.80 -11.50 -14.05
C ASP A 245 18.60 -10.52 -14.04
N PHE A 246 18.42 -9.74 -12.97
CA PHE A 246 17.23 -8.91 -12.76
C PHE A 246 16.96 -7.95 -13.94
N LEU A 247 17.97 -7.22 -14.43
CA LEU A 247 17.80 -6.28 -15.54
C LEU A 247 17.52 -7.00 -16.87
N LEU A 248 18.20 -8.13 -17.11
CA LEU A 248 17.99 -8.95 -18.30
C LEU A 248 16.55 -9.48 -18.41
N ARG A 249 15.89 -9.69 -17.27
CA ARG A 249 14.50 -10.20 -17.23
C ARG A 249 13.44 -9.09 -17.20
N THR A 250 13.77 -7.92 -16.65
CA THR A 250 12.81 -6.81 -16.49
C THR A 250 12.85 -5.80 -17.64
N VAL A 251 14.03 -5.38 -18.09
CA VAL A 251 14.18 -4.32 -19.11
C VAL A 251 13.56 -4.69 -20.47
N PRO A 252 13.62 -5.95 -20.96
CA PRO A 252 13.00 -6.29 -22.25
C PRO A 252 11.50 -6.00 -22.32
N PHE A 253 10.76 -6.17 -21.22
CA PHE A 253 9.35 -5.81 -21.17
C PHE A 253 9.14 -4.31 -21.47
N LEU A 254 10.03 -3.44 -20.99
CA LEU A 254 9.94 -2.02 -21.26
C LEU A 254 10.38 -1.69 -22.70
N MET A 255 11.44 -2.32 -23.21
CA MET A 255 11.92 -2.02 -24.56
C MET A 255 10.92 -2.36 -25.65
N HIS A 256 10.28 -3.52 -25.54
CA HIS A 256 9.35 -3.99 -26.58
C HIS A 256 7.93 -3.43 -26.45
N ASN A 257 7.59 -2.77 -25.32
CA ASN A 257 6.25 -2.25 -25.05
C ASN A 257 6.33 -0.76 -24.64
N PRO A 258 6.25 0.18 -25.61
CA PRO A 258 6.43 1.62 -25.38
C PRO A 258 5.43 2.26 -24.40
N GLU A 259 4.26 1.67 -24.20
CA GLU A 259 3.21 2.15 -23.29
C GLU A 259 3.40 1.73 -21.83
N VAL A 260 4.39 0.87 -21.56
CA VAL A 260 4.69 0.39 -20.21
C VAL A 260 5.63 1.36 -19.52
N ALA A 261 5.25 1.79 -18.32
CA ALA A 261 6.04 2.69 -17.48
C ALA A 261 6.82 1.97 -16.40
N LEU A 262 6.29 0.86 -15.87
CA LEU A 262 6.84 0.16 -14.70
C LEU A 262 6.78 -1.34 -14.90
N VAL A 263 7.88 -2.01 -14.58
CA VAL A 263 7.92 -3.46 -14.30
C VAL A 263 8.23 -3.64 -12.82
N GLN A 264 7.29 -4.16 -12.05
CA GLN A 264 7.44 -4.46 -10.62
C GLN A 264 7.78 -5.93 -10.43
N ALA A 265 8.90 -6.22 -9.78
CA ALA A 265 9.26 -7.58 -9.36
C ALA A 265 8.72 -7.91 -7.98
N ARG A 266 8.70 -9.20 -7.65
CA ARG A 266 8.18 -9.70 -6.38
C ARG A 266 9.21 -9.63 -5.27
N TRP A 267 8.78 -9.24 -4.06
CA TRP A 267 9.64 -9.32 -2.88
C TRP A 267 9.67 -10.74 -2.32
N SER A 268 10.86 -11.16 -1.89
CA SER A 268 11.09 -12.45 -1.25
C SER A 268 11.83 -12.25 0.07
N PHE A 269 11.27 -12.77 1.15
CA PHE A 269 11.79 -12.50 2.49
C PHE A 269 12.69 -13.63 2.99
N VAL A 270 13.94 -13.32 3.31
CA VAL A 270 14.92 -14.31 3.80
C VAL A 270 14.61 -14.80 5.21
N ASN A 271 14.00 -13.95 6.04
CA ASN A 271 13.71 -14.23 7.45
C ASN A 271 12.22 -14.53 7.74
N GLY A 272 11.43 -14.84 6.70
CA GLY A 272 9.97 -14.97 6.79
C GLY A 272 9.44 -16.13 7.66
N THR A 273 10.30 -17.08 8.04
CA THR A 273 9.93 -18.23 8.89
C THR A 273 10.46 -18.13 10.32
N ARG A 274 11.22 -17.08 10.64
CA ARG A 274 12.00 -16.93 11.88
C ARG A 274 11.13 -16.80 13.14
N SER A 275 9.97 -16.16 13.04
CA SER A 275 9.07 -15.91 14.17
C SER A 275 7.60 -15.89 13.72
N LEU A 276 6.66 -15.98 14.66
CA LEU A 276 5.23 -15.82 14.33
C LEU A 276 4.95 -14.46 13.66
N LEU A 277 5.58 -13.40 14.16
CA LEU A 277 5.45 -12.04 13.61
C LEU A 277 5.90 -11.97 12.14
N THR A 278 7.05 -12.58 11.80
CA THR A 278 7.56 -12.58 10.41
C THR A 278 6.74 -13.49 9.50
N ARG A 279 6.17 -14.60 10.01
CA ARG A 279 5.26 -15.46 9.26
C ARG A 279 3.95 -14.75 8.92
N VAL A 280 3.36 -14.03 9.86
CA VAL A 280 2.13 -13.25 9.65
C VAL A 280 2.39 -12.14 8.63
N GLN A 281 3.48 -11.38 8.78
CA GLN A 281 3.88 -10.37 7.79
C GLN A 281 4.05 -10.97 6.40
N LYS A 282 4.78 -12.10 6.30
CA LYS A 282 4.97 -12.82 5.04
C LYS A 282 3.63 -13.23 4.41
N MET A 283 2.66 -13.69 5.21
CA MET A 283 1.33 -14.06 4.73
C MET A 283 0.61 -12.86 4.10
N PHE A 284 0.61 -11.69 4.75
CA PHE A 284 0.00 -10.47 4.21
C PHE A 284 0.67 -10.03 2.90
N PHE A 285 2.00 -10.04 2.85
CA PHE A 285 2.73 -9.71 1.62
C PHE A 285 2.53 -10.75 0.51
N ASP A 286 2.49 -12.05 0.83
CA ASP A 286 2.23 -13.07 -0.17
C ASP A 286 0.82 -12.93 -0.76
N TYR A 287 -0.18 -12.49 0.02
CA TYR A 287 -1.49 -12.12 -0.52
C TYR A 287 -1.38 -10.90 -1.45
N HIS A 288 -0.81 -9.79 -0.98
CA HIS A 288 -0.65 -8.57 -1.78
C HIS A 288 0.05 -8.85 -3.12
N PHE A 289 1.19 -9.55 -3.10
CA PHE A 289 1.99 -9.84 -4.28
C PHE A 289 1.38 -10.91 -5.19
N LYS A 290 0.99 -12.07 -4.64
CA LYS A 290 0.54 -13.19 -5.47
C LYS A 290 -0.91 -13.09 -5.90
N VAL A 291 -1.71 -12.23 -5.26
CA VAL A 291 -3.14 -12.08 -5.52
C VAL A 291 -3.44 -10.70 -6.08
N GLU A 292 -3.20 -9.63 -5.32
CA GLU A 292 -3.62 -8.28 -5.73
C GLU A 292 -2.79 -7.76 -6.92
N GLN A 293 -1.46 -7.81 -6.85
CA GLN A 293 -0.62 -7.33 -7.95
C GLN A 293 -0.73 -8.20 -9.20
N GLU A 294 -0.82 -9.52 -9.02
CA GLU A 294 -1.01 -10.47 -10.10
C GLU A 294 -2.36 -10.22 -10.81
N ALA A 295 -3.46 -10.09 -10.06
CA ALA A 295 -4.77 -9.81 -10.63
C ALA A 295 -4.82 -8.42 -11.29
N GLY A 296 -4.21 -7.42 -10.67
CA GLY A 296 -4.09 -6.08 -11.23
C GLY A 296 -3.38 -6.08 -12.58
N SER A 297 -2.20 -6.68 -12.65
CA SER A 297 -1.43 -6.78 -13.89
C SER A 297 -2.12 -7.61 -14.96
N ALA A 298 -2.76 -8.74 -14.61
CA ALA A 298 -3.44 -9.61 -15.57
C ALA A 298 -4.73 -9.01 -16.13
N THR A 299 -5.36 -8.08 -15.42
CA THR A 299 -6.60 -7.40 -15.85
C THR A 299 -6.36 -5.99 -16.38
N PHE A 300 -5.09 -5.58 -16.50
CA PHE A 300 -4.67 -4.20 -16.78
C PHE A 300 -5.27 -3.16 -15.82
N ALA A 301 -5.65 -3.59 -14.62
CA ALA A 301 -6.09 -2.69 -13.57
C ALA A 301 -4.88 -2.04 -12.90
N PHE A 302 -5.12 -0.88 -12.28
CA PHE A 302 -4.10 -0.20 -11.51
C PHE A 302 -3.60 -1.09 -10.35
N PHE A 303 -2.28 -1.14 -10.19
CA PHE A 303 -1.65 -1.60 -8.96
C PHE A 303 -0.49 -0.66 -8.62
N SER A 304 -0.15 -0.56 -7.34
CA SER A 304 0.89 0.37 -6.87
C SER A 304 2.30 -0.12 -7.18
N PHE A 305 3.21 0.84 -7.38
CA PHE A 305 4.63 0.61 -7.15
C PHE A 305 4.88 0.44 -5.65
N ASN A 306 5.70 -0.54 -5.27
CA ASN A 306 5.96 -0.84 -3.85
C ASN A 306 7.12 -0.01 -3.27
N GLY A 307 7.66 0.94 -4.03
CA GLY A 307 8.78 1.78 -3.62
C GLY A 307 10.17 1.20 -3.89
N THR A 308 10.27 -0.08 -4.27
CA THR A 308 11.54 -0.78 -4.54
C THR A 308 11.29 -2.03 -5.40
N ALA A 309 12.36 -2.62 -5.91
CA ALA A 309 12.35 -3.80 -6.78
C ALA A 309 11.53 -3.60 -8.06
N GLY A 310 11.59 -2.40 -8.64
CA GLY A 310 10.93 -2.09 -9.91
C GLY A 310 11.81 -1.26 -10.83
N VAL A 311 11.58 -1.44 -12.12
CA VAL A 311 12.25 -0.69 -13.19
C VAL A 311 11.22 0.24 -13.84
N TRP A 312 11.53 1.52 -13.81
CA TRP A 312 10.73 2.58 -14.39
C TRP A 312 11.31 3.04 -15.72
N ARG A 313 10.44 3.41 -16.65
CA ARG A 313 10.81 4.23 -17.81
C ARG A 313 11.01 5.68 -17.36
N THR A 314 12.19 6.24 -17.62
CA THR A 314 12.53 7.63 -17.25
C THR A 314 11.53 8.63 -17.81
N LYS A 315 11.09 8.44 -19.06
CA LYS A 315 10.06 9.28 -19.69
C LYS A 315 8.75 9.28 -18.89
N ALA A 316 8.32 8.13 -18.38
CA ALA A 316 7.08 8.04 -17.60
C ALA A 316 7.21 8.77 -16.25
N ILE A 317 8.38 8.70 -15.60
CA ILE A 317 8.67 9.48 -14.38
C ILE A 317 8.54 10.97 -14.69
N ASN A 318 9.14 11.43 -15.78
CA ASN A 318 9.13 12.85 -16.18
C ASN A 318 7.73 13.32 -16.57
N ASP A 319 6.98 12.54 -17.35
CA ASP A 319 5.61 12.85 -17.78
C ASP A 319 4.64 12.93 -16.60
N ALA A 320 4.88 12.15 -15.55
CA ALA A 320 4.13 12.21 -14.30
C ALA A 320 4.50 13.45 -13.45
N GLY A 321 5.59 14.14 -13.74
CA GLY A 321 6.10 15.30 -13.00
C GLY A 321 7.15 14.96 -11.93
N GLY A 322 7.84 13.83 -12.08
CA GLY A 322 8.96 13.40 -11.24
C GLY A 322 8.55 12.90 -9.84
N TRP A 323 9.57 12.73 -8.99
CA TRP A 323 9.41 12.43 -7.57
C TRP A 323 8.91 13.66 -6.81
N LYS A 324 7.84 13.49 -6.03
CA LYS A 324 7.24 14.56 -5.21
C LYS A 324 7.35 14.20 -3.73
N ASP A 325 7.77 15.16 -2.92
CA ASP A 325 8.00 15.02 -1.48
C ASP A 325 6.81 15.46 -0.61
N ARG A 326 5.63 15.65 -1.23
CA ARG A 326 4.41 16.08 -0.55
C ARG A 326 3.80 15.02 0.39
N THR A 327 4.23 13.77 0.26
CA THR A 327 3.70 12.59 0.95
C THR A 327 4.86 11.65 1.28
N THR A 328 4.71 10.84 2.34
CA THR A 328 5.67 9.78 2.69
C THR A 328 5.44 8.47 1.92
N VAL A 329 4.44 8.44 1.04
CA VAL A 329 4.17 7.36 0.06
C VAL A 329 4.38 7.89 -1.37
N GLU A 330 5.59 8.38 -1.64
CA GLU A 330 5.95 8.99 -2.92
C GLU A 330 5.85 8.04 -4.12
N ASP A 331 6.01 6.75 -3.84
CA ASP A 331 5.96 5.64 -4.77
C ASP A 331 4.54 5.43 -5.33
N MET A 332 3.55 5.34 -4.45
CA MET A 332 2.13 5.28 -4.78
C MET A 332 1.70 6.57 -5.50
N ASP A 333 2.13 7.75 -5.03
CA ASP A 333 1.82 9.02 -5.69
C ASP A 333 2.32 9.05 -7.15
N LEU A 334 3.55 8.59 -7.39
CA LEU A 334 4.08 8.48 -8.75
C LEU A 334 3.30 7.46 -9.59
N ALA A 335 2.99 6.30 -9.03
CA ALA A 335 2.22 5.25 -9.69
C ALA A 335 0.83 5.73 -10.12
N VAL A 336 0.10 6.41 -9.24
CA VAL A 336 -1.21 6.98 -9.56
C VAL A 336 -1.08 8.04 -10.65
N ARG A 337 -0.12 8.98 -10.54
CA ARG A 337 0.07 10.03 -11.55
C ARG A 337 0.43 9.48 -12.92
N ALA A 338 1.30 8.47 -12.99
CA ALA A 338 1.65 7.81 -14.24
C ALA A 338 0.44 7.08 -14.87
N THR A 339 -0.33 6.36 -14.05
CA THR A 339 -1.53 5.65 -14.53
C THR A 339 -2.60 6.62 -15.05
N LEU A 340 -2.82 7.75 -14.36
CA LEU A 340 -3.73 8.82 -14.83
C LEU A 340 -3.29 9.45 -16.15
N LYS A 341 -2.00 9.31 -16.53
CA LYS A 341 -1.46 9.72 -17.83
C LYS A 341 -1.58 8.62 -18.90
N GLY A 342 -2.21 7.48 -18.59
CA GLY A 342 -2.43 6.37 -19.51
C GLY A 342 -1.29 5.35 -19.57
N TRP A 343 -0.28 5.47 -18.71
CA TRP A 343 0.80 4.48 -18.64
C TRP A 343 0.33 3.16 -18.05
N LYS A 344 0.86 2.04 -18.54
CA LYS A 344 0.58 0.69 -18.03
C LYS A 344 1.71 0.15 -17.17
N PHE A 345 1.38 -0.75 -16.26
CA PHE A 345 2.35 -1.44 -15.40
C PHE A 345 2.29 -2.95 -15.62
N ILE A 346 3.43 -3.61 -15.41
CA ILE A 346 3.58 -5.06 -15.48
C ILE A 346 4.08 -5.57 -14.14
N TYR A 347 3.42 -6.60 -13.60
CA TYR A 347 3.91 -7.35 -12.46
C TYR A 347 4.63 -8.61 -12.94
N ALA A 348 5.92 -8.73 -12.62
CA ALA A 348 6.75 -9.89 -12.96
C ALA A 348 6.94 -10.79 -11.71
N GLY A 349 5.91 -11.58 -11.40
CA GLY A 349 5.85 -12.41 -10.18
C GLY A 349 6.94 -13.51 -10.07
N ASP A 350 7.50 -13.92 -11.20
CA ASP A 350 8.58 -14.92 -11.30
C ASP A 350 9.98 -14.34 -10.99
N ILE A 351 10.13 -13.02 -10.99
CA ILE A 351 11.38 -12.33 -10.64
C ILE A 351 11.30 -11.99 -9.14
N ARG A 352 12.22 -12.54 -8.35
CA ARG A 352 12.23 -12.38 -6.90
C ARG A 352 13.42 -11.56 -6.46
N VAL A 353 13.19 -10.53 -5.66
CA VAL A 353 14.23 -9.70 -5.05
C VAL A 353 14.24 -9.98 -3.55
N LYS A 354 15.39 -10.34 -3.00
CA LYS A 354 15.51 -10.72 -1.58
C LYS A 354 15.48 -9.47 -0.71
N SER A 355 14.78 -9.54 0.42
CA SER A 355 14.74 -8.49 1.45
C SER A 355 14.51 -9.08 2.84
N GLU A 356 14.57 -8.23 3.86
CA GLU A 356 14.35 -8.61 5.26
C GLU A 356 13.06 -8.03 5.83
N LEU A 357 12.31 -8.84 6.59
CA LEU A 357 11.18 -8.35 7.37
C LEU A 357 11.64 -7.79 8.73
N PRO A 358 10.97 -6.76 9.27
CA PRO A 358 11.15 -6.34 10.65
C PRO A 358 10.98 -7.52 11.62
N SER A 359 12.08 -7.91 12.27
CA SER A 359 12.12 -9.05 13.19
C SER A 359 11.57 -8.72 14.59
N THR A 360 11.49 -7.43 14.94
CA THR A 360 10.97 -6.95 16.22
C THR A 360 9.64 -6.22 16.05
N TYR A 361 8.76 -6.35 17.04
CA TYR A 361 7.45 -5.67 17.03
C TYR A 361 7.58 -4.15 16.94
N LYS A 362 8.57 -3.57 17.64
CA LYS A 362 8.83 -2.12 17.59
C LYS A 362 9.22 -1.64 16.19
N ALA A 363 10.07 -2.38 15.47
CA ALA A 363 10.44 -2.05 14.10
C ALA A 363 9.24 -2.20 13.14
N TYR A 364 8.46 -3.28 13.31
CA TYR A 364 7.23 -3.49 12.55
C TYR A 364 6.22 -2.35 12.72
N CYS A 365 5.93 -1.95 13.96
CA CYS A 365 5.04 -0.82 14.26
C CYS A 365 5.49 0.48 13.61
N ARG A 366 6.80 0.80 13.64
CA ARG A 366 7.36 1.98 12.97
C ARG A 366 7.17 1.93 11.45
N GLN A 367 7.37 0.76 10.85
CA GLN A 367 7.17 0.56 9.42
C GLN A 367 5.70 0.74 9.04
N GLN A 368 4.79 0.08 9.74
CA GLN A 368 3.34 0.20 9.49
C GLN A 368 2.84 1.62 9.72
N PHE A 369 3.30 2.28 10.78
CA PHE A 369 2.97 3.68 11.03
C PHE A 369 3.36 4.58 9.86
N ARG A 370 4.55 4.39 9.27
CA ARG A 370 4.98 5.17 8.10
C ARG A 370 4.10 4.93 6.86
N TRP A 371 3.65 3.70 6.64
CA TRP A 371 2.77 3.36 5.52
C TRP A 371 1.35 3.87 5.71
N SER A 372 0.79 3.74 6.92
CA SER A 372 -0.53 4.27 7.25
C SER A 372 -0.55 5.81 7.33
N SER A 373 0.54 6.42 7.80
CA SER A 373 0.67 7.88 7.95
C SER A 373 1.18 8.57 6.67
N GLY A 374 0.93 7.95 5.50
CA GLY A 374 1.24 8.49 4.16
C GLY A 374 0.81 9.96 3.94
N GLY A 375 -0.15 10.46 4.72
CA GLY A 375 -0.40 11.89 4.91
C GLY A 375 0.31 12.40 6.16
N GLY A 376 1.25 13.33 6.01
CA GLY A 376 1.98 13.93 7.12
C GLY A 376 1.06 14.47 8.24
N ALA A 377 1.54 14.33 9.47
CA ALA A 377 1.14 15.10 10.65
C ALA A 377 -0.22 14.81 11.33
N ASN A 378 -0.75 13.59 11.27
CA ASN A 378 -1.84 13.19 12.15
C ASN A 378 -1.50 11.91 12.92
N LEU A 379 -0.94 12.08 14.13
CA LEU A 379 -0.81 11.02 15.15
C LEU A 379 -2.17 10.37 15.49
N ILE A 380 -3.26 11.00 15.05
CA ILE A 380 -4.65 10.72 15.35
C ILE A 380 -5.40 10.97 14.04
N ASN A 381 -5.92 9.93 13.41
CA ASN A 381 -6.78 10.12 12.25
C ASN A 381 -8.19 10.43 12.78
N LEU A 382 -8.42 11.72 13.05
CA LEU A 382 -9.64 12.23 13.67
C LEU A 382 -10.94 11.75 12.99
N PRO A 383 -11.00 11.60 11.65
CA PRO A 383 -12.18 11.06 10.98
C PRO A 383 -12.48 9.61 11.40
N GLU A 384 -11.46 8.76 11.47
CA GLU A 384 -11.54 7.34 11.79
C GLU A 384 -11.79 7.12 13.28
N ILE A 385 -11.21 7.94 14.16
CA ILE A 385 -11.55 7.97 15.59
C ILE A 385 -12.99 8.47 15.77
N GLY A 386 -13.37 9.53 15.07
CA GLY A 386 -14.74 10.05 15.09
C GLY A 386 -15.72 8.96 14.67
N PHE A 387 -15.38 8.21 13.62
CA PHE A 387 -16.17 7.10 13.11
C PHE A 387 -16.20 5.91 14.08
N SER A 388 -15.09 5.59 14.73
CA SER A 388 -15.02 4.60 15.79
C SER A 388 -15.90 4.96 16.99
N ILE A 389 -15.77 6.18 17.51
CA ILE A 389 -16.57 6.67 18.64
C ILE A 389 -18.04 6.60 18.25
N PHE A 390 -18.37 7.00 17.04
CA PHE A 390 -19.71 6.88 16.47
C PHE A 390 -20.22 5.43 16.42
N LEU A 391 -19.43 4.47 15.93
CA LEU A 391 -19.80 3.06 15.91
C LEU A 391 -19.93 2.47 17.32
N CYS A 392 -19.08 2.88 18.26
CA CYS A 392 -19.18 2.53 19.69
C CYS A 392 -20.48 3.05 20.31
N LEU A 393 -20.89 4.28 19.97
CA LEU A 393 -22.17 4.85 20.40
C LEU A 393 -23.34 4.09 19.75
N CYS A 394 -23.25 3.73 18.47
CA CYS A 394 -24.25 2.89 17.80
C CYS A 394 -24.38 1.51 18.46
N ALA A 395 -23.25 0.87 18.76
CA ALA A 395 -23.19 -0.43 19.42
C ALA A 395 -23.77 -0.36 20.83
N SER A 396 -23.41 0.66 21.60
CA SER A 396 -23.91 0.89 22.97
C SER A 396 -25.41 1.20 22.97
N TYR A 397 -25.89 1.94 21.96
CA TYR A 397 -27.32 2.20 21.77
C TYR A 397 -28.09 0.92 21.42
N ASN A 398 -27.58 0.10 20.51
CA ASN A 398 -28.18 -1.18 20.16
C ASN A 398 -28.16 -2.18 21.34
N LEU A 399 -27.16 -2.10 22.22
CA LEU A 399 -27.08 -2.89 23.45
C LEU A 399 -28.07 -2.40 24.52
N ALA A 400 -28.18 -1.09 24.74
CA ALA A 400 -29.04 -0.49 25.76
C ALA A 400 -30.54 -0.54 25.40
N PHE A 401 -30.85 -0.52 24.10
CA PHE A 401 -32.21 -0.66 23.59
C PHE A 401 -32.29 -1.87 22.66
N PRO A 402 -32.24 -3.10 23.22
CA PRO A 402 -32.25 -4.31 22.43
C PRO A 402 -33.61 -4.45 21.73
N GLY A 403 -33.64 -4.17 20.44
CA GLY A 403 -34.69 -4.61 19.54
C GLY A 403 -34.58 -6.11 19.25
N THR A 404 -35.23 -6.58 18.19
CA THR A 404 -35.17 -7.98 17.73
C THR A 404 -33.80 -8.39 17.17
N THR A 405 -32.92 -7.43 16.85
CA THR A 405 -31.60 -7.67 16.25
C THR A 405 -30.45 -7.22 17.14
N LYS A 406 -29.50 -8.14 17.35
CA LYS A 406 -28.29 -7.97 18.18
C LYS A 406 -27.06 -7.67 17.32
N TYR A 407 -26.99 -6.46 16.77
CA TYR A 407 -25.85 -6.01 15.94
C TYR A 407 -24.69 -5.44 16.76
N TYR A 408 -24.90 -5.14 18.04
CA TYR A 408 -23.88 -4.59 18.94
C TYR A 408 -22.54 -5.34 18.93
N PRO A 409 -22.44 -6.69 18.80
CA PRO A 409 -21.14 -7.35 18.77
C PRO A 409 -20.33 -6.95 17.54
N TYR A 410 -20.99 -6.89 16.38
CA TYR A 410 -20.35 -6.50 15.11
C TYR A 410 -19.97 -5.02 15.10
N LEU A 411 -20.86 -4.15 15.59
CA LEU A 411 -20.59 -2.72 15.68
C LEU A 411 -19.46 -2.41 16.67
N TYR A 412 -19.33 -3.14 17.78
CA TYR A 412 -18.17 -3.00 18.67
C TYR A 412 -16.88 -3.50 18.02
N LEU A 413 -16.92 -4.62 17.28
CA LEU A 413 -15.75 -5.12 16.54
C LEU A 413 -15.31 -4.13 15.45
N GLN A 414 -16.25 -3.53 14.74
CA GLN A 414 -15.98 -2.53 13.71
C GLN A 414 -15.53 -1.20 14.32
N ALA A 415 -16.17 -0.75 15.41
CA ALA A 415 -15.72 0.41 16.18
C ALA A 415 -14.29 0.22 16.66
N LEU A 416 -13.97 -0.96 17.23
CA LEU A 416 -12.62 -1.30 17.66
C LEU A 416 -11.64 -1.29 16.48
N ALA A 417 -12.01 -1.81 15.31
CA ALA A 417 -11.16 -1.76 14.11
C ALA A 417 -10.86 -0.31 13.68
N PHE A 418 -11.89 0.54 13.59
CA PHE A 418 -11.71 1.96 13.27
C PHE A 418 -11.01 2.73 14.39
N LEU A 419 -11.14 2.31 15.64
CA LEU A 419 -10.45 2.91 16.78
C LEU A 419 -8.96 2.62 16.69
N LEU A 420 -8.62 1.37 16.39
CA LEU A 420 -7.24 0.92 16.23
C LEU A 420 -6.58 1.59 15.01
N LEU A 421 -7.33 1.75 13.92
CA LEU A 421 -6.91 2.51 12.73
C LEU A 421 -6.76 4.01 13.04
N GLY A 422 -7.73 4.61 13.72
CA GLY A 422 -7.74 6.04 14.03
C GLY A 422 -6.74 6.46 15.10
N LEU A 423 -6.51 5.63 16.11
CA LEU A 423 -5.49 5.84 17.16
C LEU A 423 -4.08 5.41 16.73
N ASN A 424 -3.91 4.83 15.53
CA ASN A 424 -2.64 4.21 15.12
C ASN A 424 -2.08 3.26 16.21
N PHE A 425 -2.94 2.49 16.89
CA PHE A 425 -2.59 1.76 18.12
C PHE A 425 -1.59 0.60 17.92
N THR A 426 -1.09 0.40 16.70
CA THR A 426 0.20 -0.30 16.44
C THR A 426 1.38 0.68 16.54
N GLY A 427 1.48 1.43 17.63
CA GLY A 427 2.53 2.44 17.79
C GLY A 427 2.54 3.01 19.20
N THR A 428 3.14 2.28 20.15
CA THR A 428 3.48 2.87 21.45
C THR A 428 4.38 4.09 21.22
N CYS A 429 3.98 5.24 21.78
CA CYS A 429 4.77 6.47 21.83
C CYS A 429 6.23 6.17 22.15
N VAL A 430 7.12 6.46 21.21
CA VAL A 430 8.52 6.70 21.52
C VAL A 430 8.92 7.94 20.74
N CYS A 431 9.24 8.98 21.50
CA CYS A 431 9.75 10.27 21.03
C CYS A 431 10.63 10.12 19.80
N CYS A 432 10.32 10.89 18.75
CA CYS A 432 11.30 11.24 17.74
C CYS A 432 12.44 11.99 18.43
N GLN A 433 13.59 11.33 18.55
CA GLN A 433 14.91 11.93 18.48
C GLN A 433 15.62 11.29 17.29
#